data_AF-A0A1G1VDY7-F1
#
_entry.id   AF-A0A1G1VDY7-F1
#
_cell.length_a   1.000
_cell.length_b   1.000
_cell.length_c   1.000
_cell.angle_alpha   90.00
_cell.angle_beta   90.00
_cell.angle_gamma   90.00
#
_symmetry.space_group_name_H-M   'P 1'
#
loop_
_entity.id
_entity.type
_entity.pdbx_description
1 polymer ?
#
loop_
_entity_poly.entity_id
_entity_poly.type
_entity_poly.pdbx_seq_one_letter_code
_entity_poly.pdbx_strand_id
1 'polypeptide(L)'
;MEILLSVLLLFLVVPRFYTFQDANKSTQPSTIPQIATESPQLITPQQALDNINSIPDVQNYLKRVPSGIVEIDNEDEKTYTVHVYEIKDNHTATFNWYEVGKQSGKIKTL
;
A
#
# COMPACT_ATOMS: atom_id res chain seq x y z
N MET A 1 54.05 -5.24 34.23
CA MET A 1 53.96 -5.56 32.80
C MET A 1 52.56 -5.18 32.35
N GLU A 2 52.40 -3.92 31.96
CA GLU A 2 52.54 -3.40 30.59
C GLU A 2 51.17 -3.43 29.89
N ILE A 3 50.74 -2.22 29.52
CA ILE A 3 49.48 -1.88 28.87
C ILE A 3 49.68 -1.99 27.35
N LEU A 4 48.73 -2.58 26.64
CA LEU A 4 48.52 -2.42 25.18
C LEU A 4 47.03 -2.69 24.94
N LEU A 5 46.15 -1.70 24.84
CA LEU A 5 45.96 -0.74 23.74
C LEU A 5 45.90 -1.42 22.35
N SER A 6 44.72 -1.94 21.99
CA SER A 6 44.32 -2.19 20.60
C SER A 6 42.90 -1.67 20.36
N VAL A 7 42.89 -0.37 20.10
CA VAL A 7 42.10 0.42 19.14
C VAL A 7 41.18 -0.34 18.15
N LEU A 8 39.99 0.26 17.94
CA LEU A 8 39.23 0.42 16.68
C LEU A 8 37.94 -0.41 16.45
N LEU A 9 36.81 0.33 16.54
CA LEU A 9 35.59 0.35 15.68
C LEU A 9 35.01 -0.97 15.14
N LEU A 10 33.69 -1.18 15.15
CA LEU A 10 32.75 -0.32 14.43
C LEU A 10 31.30 -0.59 14.89
N PHE A 11 30.61 0.48 15.29
CA PHE A 11 29.17 0.50 15.52
C PHE A 11 28.44 0.31 14.18
N LEU A 12 27.76 -0.83 13.98
CA LEU A 12 26.72 -0.95 12.95
C LEU A 12 25.36 -0.59 13.56
N VAL A 13 25.17 0.71 13.77
CA VAL A 13 23.84 1.30 13.84
C VAL A 13 23.36 1.39 12.40
N VAL A 14 22.28 0.68 12.06
CA VAL A 14 21.61 0.83 10.76
C VAL A 14 20.46 1.83 10.95
N PRO A 15 20.65 3.14 10.70
CA PRO A 15 19.53 4.02 10.50
C PRO A 15 18.90 3.68 9.14
N ARG A 16 17.69 3.12 9.16
CA ARG A 16 16.86 3.01 7.97
C ARG A 16 16.35 4.43 7.66
N PHE A 17 17.15 5.16 6.90
CA PHE A 17 16.81 6.49 6.42
C PHE A 17 15.55 6.42 5.55
N TYR A 18 14.50 7.08 6.02
CA TYR A 18 13.36 7.50 5.23
C TYR A 18 13.87 8.50 4.19
N THR A 19 13.81 8.15 2.91
CA THR A 19 13.97 9.14 1.85
C THR A 19 12.65 9.88 1.70
N PHE A 20 12.54 11.01 2.40
CA PHE A 20 11.75 12.14 1.93
C PHE A 20 12.46 12.68 0.68
N GLN A 21 11.76 12.80 -0.44
CA GLN A 21 12.29 13.43 -1.63
C GLN A 21 11.55 14.75 -1.82
N ASP A 22 12.29 15.82 -1.54
CA ASP A 22 11.84 17.19 -1.61
C ASP A 22 11.39 17.59 -3.01
N ALA A 23 10.35 18.44 -3.00
CA ALA A 23 9.92 19.38 -4.01
C ALA A 23 10.85 19.54 -5.24
N ASN A 24 10.41 18.98 -6.37
CA ASN A 24 10.86 19.44 -7.68
C ASN A 24 10.31 20.85 -7.94
N LYS A 25 11.04 21.86 -7.44
CA LYS A 25 10.91 23.26 -7.88
C LYS A 25 11.65 23.39 -9.21
N SER A 26 11.01 22.98 -10.30
CA SER A 26 11.50 23.28 -11.64
C SER A 26 11.13 24.72 -11.99
N THR A 27 12.16 25.54 -12.14
CA THR A 27 12.09 26.90 -12.65
C THR A 27 11.53 26.90 -14.07
N GLN A 28 10.41 27.60 -14.27
CA GLN A 28 9.77 27.86 -15.56
C GLN A 28 10.52 28.94 -16.37
N PRO A 29 10.89 28.68 -17.63
CA PRO A 29 10.91 29.68 -18.69
C PRO A 29 9.66 29.52 -19.58
N SER A 30 8.97 30.63 -19.84
CA SER A 30 7.66 30.76 -20.48
C SER A 30 7.56 30.23 -21.92
N THR A 31 6.43 29.57 -22.28
CA THR A 31 5.35 30.08 -23.17
C THR A 31 4.49 28.93 -23.74
N ILE A 32 3.16 29.18 -23.79
CA ILE A 32 2.00 28.38 -24.24
C ILE A 32 1.28 27.63 -23.10
N PRO A 33 0.03 28.00 -22.74
CA PRO A 33 -0.81 27.17 -21.88
C PRO A 33 -1.19 25.89 -22.63
N GLN A 34 -0.38 24.84 -22.47
CA GLN A 34 -0.87 23.48 -22.67
C GLN A 34 -1.85 23.21 -21.54
N ILE A 35 -3.15 23.25 -21.88
CA ILE A 35 -4.17 22.56 -21.09
C ILE A 35 -3.77 21.08 -21.17
N ALA A 36 -2.93 20.64 -20.24
CA ALA A 36 -2.69 19.23 -20.01
C ALA A 36 -4.01 18.69 -19.48
N THR A 37 -4.77 18.04 -20.36
CA THR A 37 -5.85 17.16 -19.94
C THR A 37 -5.18 16.00 -19.22
N GLU A 38 -4.91 16.16 -17.92
CA GLU A 38 -4.45 15.06 -17.08
C GLU A 38 -5.53 13.98 -17.17
N SER A 39 -5.20 12.88 -17.86
CA SER A 39 -6.06 11.70 -17.88
C SER A 39 -6.30 11.29 -16.43
N PRO A 40 -7.54 11.00 -16.01
CA PRO A 40 -7.82 10.59 -14.65
C PRO A 40 -6.89 9.43 -14.29
N GLN A 41 -5.99 9.63 -13.33
CA GLN A 41 -5.11 8.55 -12.89
C GLN A 41 -5.97 7.52 -12.16
N LEU A 42 -6.11 6.33 -12.75
CA LEU A 42 -6.79 5.22 -12.11
C LEU A 42 -5.94 4.70 -10.95
N ILE A 43 -6.59 4.29 -9.87
CA ILE A 43 -5.90 3.61 -8.77
C ILE A 43 -5.38 2.26 -9.26
N THR A 44 -4.23 1.87 -8.73
CA THR A 44 -3.59 0.59 -8.98
C THR A 44 -4.22 -0.52 -8.12
N PRO A 45 -4.00 -1.81 -8.44
CA PRO A 45 -4.46 -2.92 -7.60
C PRO A 45 -3.90 -2.82 -6.17
N GLN A 46 -2.64 -2.43 -6.01
CA GLN A 46 -2.03 -2.25 -4.68
C GLN A 46 -2.73 -1.16 -3.88
N GLN A 47 -3.06 -0.02 -4.52
CA GLN A 47 -3.83 1.03 -3.85
C GLN A 47 -5.23 0.55 -3.45
N ALA A 48 -5.87 -0.31 -4.23
CA ALA A 48 -7.14 -0.92 -3.85
C ALA A 48 -6.99 -1.79 -2.60
N LEU A 49 -5.95 -2.64 -2.55
CA LEU A 49 -5.65 -3.47 -1.37
C LEU A 49 -5.33 -2.61 -0.14
N ASP A 50 -4.54 -1.55 -0.29
CA ASP A 50 -4.19 -0.63 0.80
C ASP A 50 -5.44 0.06 1.36
N ASN A 51 -6.37 0.46 0.46
CA ASN A 51 -7.65 1.04 0.83
C ASN A 51 -8.51 0.05 1.64
N ILE A 52 -8.60 -1.22 1.21
CA ILE A 52 -9.33 -2.26 1.95
C ILE A 52 -8.67 -2.58 3.30
N ASN A 53 -7.33 -2.67 3.35
CA ASN A 53 -6.57 -2.88 4.59
C ASN A 53 -6.69 -1.72 5.58
N SER A 54 -7.14 -0.55 5.12
CA SER A 54 -7.40 0.62 5.97
C SER A 54 -8.80 0.64 6.58
N ILE A 55 -9.70 -0.28 6.20
CA ILE A 55 -11.05 -0.38 6.76
C ILE A 55 -10.97 -0.92 8.20
N PRO A 56 -11.58 -0.24 9.21
CA PRO A 56 -11.51 -0.68 10.60
C PRO A 56 -11.94 -2.12 10.84
N ASP A 57 -13.01 -2.56 10.18
CA ASP A 57 -13.52 -3.93 10.32
C ASP A 57 -12.57 -4.98 9.73
N VAL A 58 -11.93 -4.67 8.59
CA VAL A 58 -10.89 -5.52 8.00
C VAL A 58 -9.69 -5.59 8.94
N GLN A 59 -9.21 -4.46 9.48
CA GLN A 59 -8.12 -4.47 10.46
C GLN A 59 -8.47 -5.27 11.71
N ASN A 60 -9.69 -5.12 12.22
CA ASN A 60 -10.16 -5.86 13.38
C ASN A 60 -10.28 -7.36 13.10
N TYR A 61 -10.70 -7.73 11.89
CA TYR A 61 -10.71 -9.12 11.44
C TYR A 61 -9.29 -9.69 11.36
N LEU A 62 -8.36 -9.02 10.67
CA LEU A 62 -6.98 -9.48 10.51
C LEU A 62 -6.22 -9.57 11.84
N LYS A 63 -6.58 -8.74 12.85
CA LYS A 63 -6.06 -8.88 14.22
C LYS A 63 -6.53 -10.16 14.91
N ARG A 64 -7.78 -10.57 14.69
CA ARG A 64 -8.36 -11.80 15.28
C ARG A 64 -8.00 -13.05 14.49
N VAL A 65 -7.76 -12.90 13.18
CA VAL A 65 -7.45 -13.96 12.24
C VAL A 65 -6.13 -13.61 11.54
N PRO A 66 -4.98 -13.93 12.14
CA PRO A 66 -3.66 -13.59 11.57
C PRO A 66 -3.36 -14.30 10.24
N SER A 67 -4.10 -15.36 9.92
CA SER A 67 -4.09 -16.08 8.64
C SER A 67 -5.03 -15.47 7.59
N GLY A 68 -5.69 -14.34 7.90
CA GLY A 68 -6.57 -13.66 6.98
C GLY A 68 -5.82 -13.11 5.78
N ILE A 69 -6.46 -13.18 4.61
CA ILE A 69 -5.95 -12.81 3.30
C ILE A 69 -6.85 -11.70 2.76
N VAL A 70 -6.23 -10.69 2.13
CA VAL A 70 -6.90 -9.63 1.38
C VAL A 70 -6.34 -9.69 -0.03
N GLU A 71 -7.14 -10.07 -1.02
CA GLU A 71 -6.67 -10.24 -2.40
C GLU A 71 -7.65 -9.68 -3.43
N ILE A 72 -7.14 -9.34 -4.61
CA ILE A 72 -7.96 -9.03 -5.78
C ILE A 72 -8.43 -10.36 -6.36
N ASP A 73 -9.71 -10.67 -6.23
CA ASP A 73 -10.32 -11.87 -6.81
C ASP A 73 -10.69 -11.66 -8.28
N ASN A 74 -11.16 -10.45 -8.62
CA ASN A 74 -11.52 -10.09 -9.98
C ASN A 74 -11.19 -8.63 -10.30
N GLU A 75 -11.01 -8.33 -11.58
CA GLU A 75 -10.73 -7.00 -12.10
C GLU A 75 -11.54 -6.78 -13.39
N ASP A 76 -12.34 -5.71 -13.43
CA ASP A 76 -13.01 -5.25 -14.66
C ASP A 76 -12.53 -3.86 -15.07
N GLU A 77 -13.08 -3.26 -16.12
CA GLU A 77 -12.64 -1.95 -16.62
C GLU A 77 -12.77 -0.80 -15.58
N LYS A 78 -13.68 -0.93 -14.62
CA LYS A 78 -14.08 0.15 -13.71
C LYS A 78 -13.77 -0.13 -12.26
N THR A 79 -13.55 -1.38 -11.87
CA THR A 79 -13.53 -1.82 -10.49
C THR A 79 -12.54 -2.94 -10.23
N TYR A 80 -12.13 -3.03 -8.97
CA TYR A 80 -11.46 -4.19 -8.39
C TYR A 80 -12.41 -4.87 -7.42
N THR A 81 -12.61 -6.18 -7.56
CA THR A 81 -13.29 -7.01 -6.56
C THR A 81 -12.25 -7.57 -5.61
N VAL A 82 -12.35 -7.21 -4.34
CA VAL A 82 -11.44 -7.63 -3.27
C VAL A 82 -12.13 -8.64 -2.37
N HIS A 83 -11.50 -9.79 -2.17
CA HIS A 83 -11.94 -10.83 -1.25
C HIS A 83 -11.15 -10.75 0.04
N VAL A 84 -11.85 -10.77 1.18
CA VAL A 84 -11.24 -10.90 2.49
C VAL A 84 -11.70 -12.21 3.11
N TYR A 85 -10.76 -13.12 3.39
CA TYR A 85 -11.07 -14.47 3.83
C TYR A 85 -9.92 -15.10 4.62
N GLU A 86 -10.15 -16.29 5.16
CA GLU A 86 -9.09 -17.18 5.66
C GLU A 86 -9.22 -18.56 5.03
N ILE A 87 -8.11 -19.30 4.99
CA ILE A 87 -8.10 -20.72 4.69
C ILE A 87 -7.86 -21.47 5.99
N LYS A 88 -8.82 -22.29 6.40
CA LYS A 88 -8.72 -23.13 7.59
C LYS A 88 -9.19 -24.53 7.28
N ASP A 89 -8.40 -25.54 7.63
CA ASP A 89 -8.73 -26.95 7.41
C ASP A 89 -9.15 -27.26 5.96
N ASN A 90 -8.46 -26.64 4.99
CA ASN A 90 -8.76 -26.72 3.55
C ASN A 90 -10.14 -26.18 3.15
N HIS A 91 -10.71 -25.28 3.96
CA HIS A 91 -11.95 -24.56 3.69
C HIS A 91 -11.69 -23.04 3.65
N THR A 92 -12.26 -22.37 2.64
CA THR A 92 -12.21 -20.91 2.52
C THR A 92 -13.40 -20.31 3.27
N ALA A 93 -13.13 -19.65 4.39
CA ALA A 93 -14.13 -18.90 5.15
C ALA A 93 -14.06 -17.42 4.77
N THR A 94 -15.09 -16.94 4.08
CA THR A 94 -15.18 -15.54 3.66
C THR A 94 -15.55 -14.65 4.85
N PHE A 95 -14.77 -13.59 5.06
CA PHE A 95 -15.16 -12.49 5.93
C PHE A 95 -16.08 -11.52 5.18
N ASN A 96 -15.63 -11.00 4.04
CA ASN A 96 -16.42 -10.07 3.23
C ASN A 96 -15.89 -9.94 1.79
N TRP A 97 -16.69 -9.29 0.95
CA TRP A 97 -16.35 -8.87 -0.41
C TRP A 97 -16.48 -7.36 -0.56
N TYR A 98 -15.56 -6.75 -1.30
CA TYR A 98 -15.58 -5.32 -1.59
C TYR A 98 -15.38 -5.05 -3.07
N GLU A 99 -16.03 -4.01 -3.57
CA GLU A 99 -15.79 -3.42 -4.88
C GLU A 99 -15.10 -2.07 -4.70
N VAL A 100 -13.98 -1.85 -5.40
CA VAL A 100 -13.22 -0.60 -5.36
C VAL A 100 -13.21 0.03 -6.74
N GLY A 101 -13.80 1.21 -6.89
CA GLY A 101 -13.84 1.91 -8.17
C GLY A 101 -12.46 2.43 -8.60
N LYS A 102 -11.94 1.98 -9.75
CA LYS A 102 -10.63 2.35 -10.31
C LYS A 102 -10.43 3.86 -10.47
N GLN A 103 -11.48 4.60 -10.83
CA GLN A 103 -11.38 6.05 -11.01
C GLN A 103 -11.42 6.84 -9.71
N SER A 104 -12.07 6.32 -8.67
CA SER A 104 -12.41 7.12 -7.48
C SER A 104 -11.87 6.58 -6.17
N GLY A 105 -11.38 5.33 -6.15
CA GLY A 105 -11.05 4.59 -4.94
C GLY A 105 -12.25 4.35 -4.02
N LYS A 106 -13.48 4.67 -4.44
CA LYS A 106 -14.69 4.45 -3.63
C LYS A 106 -14.89 2.97 -3.41
N ILE A 107 -15.12 2.62 -2.15
CA ILE A 107 -15.33 1.25 -1.69
C ILE A 107 -16.83 1.02 -1.48
N LYS A 108 -17.33 -0.11 -1.96
CA LYS A 108 -18.67 -0.62 -1.71
C LYS A 108 -18.58 -2.06 -1.21
N THR A 109 -19.32 -2.39 -0.16
CA THR A 109 -19.49 -3.78 0.28
C THR A 109 -20.50 -4.50 -0.61
N LEU A 110 -20.23 -5.75 -0.96
CA LEU A 110 -21.07 -6.60 -1.81
C LEU A 110 -21.96 -7.54 -1.00
#